data_AF-A0A829C044-F1
#
_entry.id   AF-A0A829C044-F1
#
_cell.length_a   1.000
_cell.length_b   1.000
_cell.length_c   1.000
_cell.angle_alpha   90.00
_cell.angle_beta   90.00
_cell.angle_gamma   90.00
#
_symmetry.space_group_name_H-M   'P 1'
#
loop_
_entity.id
_entity.type
_entity.pdbx_description
1 polymer ?
#
loop_
_entity_poly.entity_id
_entity_poly.type
_entity_poly.pdbx_seq_one_letter_code
_entity_poly.pdbx_strand_id
1 'polypeptide(L)'
;MHIWTAESVRADRLDFRPKHRLAVLVVSAIPLAEPVRLARTPEYGGCTSWVQLPVTPTLAAPVHDEAALAEVAARVREAVG
;
A
#
# COMPACT_ATOMS: atom_id res chain seq x y z
N MET A 1 -2.21 -20.97 11.31
CA MET A 1 -1.42 -19.76 11.62
C MET A 1 -1.92 -18.64 10.72
N HIS A 2 -2.27 -17.48 11.27
CA HIS A 2 -2.75 -16.34 10.47
C HIS A 2 -1.55 -15.73 9.73
N ILE A 3 -1.72 -15.41 8.44
CA ILE A 3 -0.63 -14.89 7.58
C ILE A 3 -0.10 -13.51 7.99
N TRP A 4 -0.70 -12.88 9.01
CA TRP A 4 -0.34 -11.56 9.51
C TRP A 4 0.08 -11.55 11.00
N THR A 5 0.64 -12.64 11.51
CA THR A 5 1.34 -12.57 12.80
C THR A 5 2.69 -11.88 12.66
N ALA A 6 3.21 -11.29 13.73
CA ALA A 6 4.54 -10.70 13.73
C ALA A 6 5.63 -11.71 13.32
N GLU A 7 5.48 -12.98 13.73
CA GLU A 7 6.37 -14.07 13.35
C GLU A 7 6.31 -14.37 11.84
N SER A 8 5.11 -14.52 11.25
CA SER A 8 4.97 -14.79 9.81
C SER A 8 5.47 -13.61 8.97
N VAL A 9 5.19 -12.38 9.38
CA VAL A 9 5.70 -11.18 8.67
C VAL A 9 7.23 -11.17 8.68
N ARG A 10 7.85 -11.48 9.82
CA ARG A 10 9.31 -11.54 9.91
C ARG A 10 9.88 -12.64 9.00
N ALA A 11 9.45 -13.89 9.19
CA ALA A 11 10.03 -15.04 8.50
C ALA A 11 9.71 -15.09 7.00
N ASP A 12 8.47 -14.76 6.61
CA ASP A 12 7.94 -15.01 5.26
C ASP A 12 7.93 -13.77 4.35
N ARG A 13 8.23 -12.59 4.90
CA ARG A 13 8.22 -11.33 4.14
C ARG A 13 9.52 -10.54 4.27
N LEU A 14 9.95 -10.25 5.49
CA LEU A 14 11.11 -9.38 5.73
C LEU A 14 12.44 -10.13 5.60
N ASP A 15 12.59 -11.25 6.32
CA ASP A 15 13.81 -12.05 6.34
C ASP A 15 13.83 -13.13 5.23
N PHE A 16 12.82 -13.11 4.36
CA PHE A 16 12.66 -14.11 3.31
C PHE A 16 13.68 -13.91 2.19
N ARG A 17 14.78 -14.66 2.25
CA ARG A 17 15.85 -14.72 1.22
C ARG A 17 16.27 -13.33 0.72
N PRO A 18 16.75 -12.43 1.62
CA PRO A 18 17.07 -11.07 1.24
C PRO A 18 18.23 -11.05 0.23
N LYS A 19 17.92 -10.66 -1.01
CA LYS A 19 18.91 -10.41 -2.08
C LYS A 19 19.19 -8.92 -2.28
N HIS A 20 18.25 -8.07 -1.88
CA HIS A 20 18.29 -6.62 -2.06
C HIS A 20 17.87 -5.93 -0.76
N ARG A 21 18.22 -4.64 -0.62
CA ARG A 21 17.70 -3.81 0.47
C ARG A 21 16.19 -3.69 0.37
N LEU A 22 15.54 -3.55 1.53
CA LEU A 22 14.10 -3.32 1.59
C LEU A 22 13.77 -1.96 0.94
N ALA A 23 12.88 -1.97 -0.05
CA ALA A 23 12.32 -0.75 -0.62
C ALA A 23 10.91 -0.55 -0.05
N VAL A 24 10.63 0.67 0.42
CA VAL A 24 9.33 1.01 1.02
C VAL A 24 8.75 2.23 0.32
N LEU A 25 7.45 2.17 0.03
CA LEU A 25 6.65 3.27 -0.48
C LEU A 25 5.65 3.70 0.60
N VAL A 26 5.66 4.99 0.95
CA VAL A 26 4.63 5.60 1.80
C VAL A 26 3.61 6.27 0.90
N VAL A 27 2.33 5.91 1.05
CA VAL A 27 1.23 6.38 0.21
C VAL A 27 0.19 7.13 1.04
N SER A 28 -0.40 8.18 0.47
CA SER A 28 -1.58 8.82 1.04
C SER A 28 -2.82 8.03 0.66
N ALA A 29 -3.60 7.61 1.67
CA ALA A 29 -4.89 6.99 1.45
C ALA A 29 -5.97 8.08 1.40
N ILE A 30 -6.73 8.13 0.31
CA ILE A 30 -7.82 9.09 0.12
C ILE A 30 -9.11 8.30 -0.14
N PRO A 31 -10.14 8.46 0.70
CA PRO A 31 -11.41 7.80 0.50
C PRO A 31 -12.13 8.35 -0.74
N LEU A 32 -12.87 7.48 -1.43
CA LEU A 32 -13.84 7.92 -2.42
C LEU A 32 -15.00 8.59 -1.69
N ALA A 33 -15.51 9.70 -2.23
CA ALA A 33 -16.69 10.36 -1.67
C ALA A 33 -17.93 9.46 -1.70
N GLU A 34 -18.04 8.63 -2.74
CA GLU A 34 -19.07 7.61 -2.89
C GLU A 34 -18.48 6.31 -3.47
N PRO A 35 -19.09 5.14 -3.20
CA PRO A 35 -18.64 3.88 -3.80
C PRO A 35 -18.78 3.87 -5.32
N VAL A 36 -17.71 3.46 -6.03
CA VAL A 36 -17.73 3.25 -7.49
C VAL A 36 -17.83 1.76 -7.79
N ARG A 37 -18.82 1.38 -8.62
CA ARG A 37 -18.98 0.00 -9.08
C ARG A 37 -18.22 -0.22 -10.38
N LEU A 38 -17.41 -1.26 -10.43
CA LEU A 38 -16.62 -1.65 -11.59
C LEU A 38 -16.94 -3.09 -12.00
N ALA A 39 -17.09 -3.34 -13.30
CA ALA A 39 -17.15 -4.70 -13.81
C ALA A 39 -15.78 -5.35 -13.63
N ARG A 40 -15.72 -6.55 -13.05
CA ARG A 40 -14.47 -7.29 -12.91
C ARG A 40 -14.12 -7.93 -14.25
N THR A 41 -13.04 -7.46 -14.87
CA THR A 41 -12.56 -7.99 -16.14
C THR A 41 -11.23 -8.73 -15.96
N PRO A 42 -10.84 -9.63 -16.88
CA PRO A 42 -9.56 -10.35 -16.79
C PRO A 42 -8.34 -9.43 -16.72
N GLU A 43 -8.41 -8.23 -17.30
CA GLU A 43 -7.34 -7.23 -17.33
C GLU A 43 -6.99 -6.67 -15.94
N TYR A 44 -7.89 -6.84 -14.95
CA TYR A 44 -7.64 -6.44 -13.56
C TYR A 44 -7.01 -7.58 -12.72
N GLY A 45 -6.77 -8.74 -13.31
CA GLY A 45 -6.15 -9.89 -12.66
C GLY A 45 -4.63 -9.96 -12.84
N GLY A 46 -4.01 -10.96 -12.21
CA GLY A 46 -2.58 -11.24 -12.33
C GLY A 46 -1.73 -10.67 -11.19
N CYS A 47 -0.41 -10.81 -11.32
CA CYS A 47 0.56 -10.39 -10.31
C CYS A 47 1.03 -8.93 -10.52
N THR A 48 0.09 -8.01 -10.80
CA THR A 48 0.40 -6.58 -10.95
C THR A 48 0.20 -5.85 -9.64
N SER A 49 1.08 -4.90 -9.33
CA SER A 49 0.99 -4.09 -8.11
C SER A 49 0.03 -2.90 -8.27
N TRP A 50 -0.24 -2.48 -9.51
CA TRP A 50 -1.13 -1.37 -9.84
C TRP A 50 -1.96 -1.72 -11.07
N VAL A 51 -3.25 -1.37 -11.05
CA VAL A 51 -4.19 -1.54 -12.17
C VAL A 51 -4.73 -0.17 -12.53
N GLN A 52 -4.74 0.16 -13.82
CA GLN A 52 -5.37 1.37 -14.33
C GLN A 52 -6.87 1.13 -14.49
N LEU A 53 -7.68 1.94 -13.81
CA LEU A 53 -9.14 1.82 -13.84
C LEU A 53 -9.72 2.96 -14.69
N PRO A 54 -10.68 2.71 -15.58
CA PRO A 54 -11.26 3.72 -16.47
C PRO A 54 -12.33 4.55 -15.74
N VAL A 55 -11.99 5.09 -14.56
CA VAL A 55 -12.89 5.90 -13.73
C VAL A 55 -12.18 7.12 -13.19
N THR A 56 -12.92 8.21 -13.04
CA THR A 56 -12.46 9.44 -12.39
C THR A 56 -13.36 9.71 -11.19
N PRO A 57 -13.08 9.10 -10.02
CA PRO A 57 -13.95 9.24 -8.87
C PRO A 57 -13.79 10.60 -8.20
N THR A 58 -14.85 11.05 -7.53
CA THR A 58 -14.75 12.14 -6.57
C THR A 58 -14.06 11.62 -5.31
N LEU A 59 -12.97 12.27 -4.92
CA LEU A 59 -12.24 11.97 -3.70
C LEU A 59 -12.73 12.85 -2.54
N ALA A 60 -12.82 12.28 -1.35
CA ALA A 60 -13.02 13.03 -0.12
C ALA A 60 -11.66 13.53 0.43
N ALA A 61 -11.65 14.07 1.65
CA ALA A 61 -10.41 14.52 2.28
C ALA A 61 -9.46 13.33 2.55
N PRO A 62 -8.14 13.49 2.38
CA PRO A 62 -7.15 12.48 2.78
C PRO A 62 -7.34 12.03 4.23
N VAL A 63 -7.07 10.75 4.52
CA VAL A 63 -7.16 10.22 5.89
C VAL A 63 -6.15 10.90 6.83
N HIS A 64 -4.98 11.23 6.29
CA HIS A 64 -3.92 11.98 6.96
C HIS A 64 -3.52 13.19 6.12
N ASP A 65 -3.24 14.29 6.78
CA ASP A 65 -2.67 15.46 6.12
C ASP A 65 -1.22 15.23 5.69
N GLU A 66 -0.68 16.19 4.96
CA GLU A 66 0.68 16.12 4.41
C GLU A 66 1.75 16.08 5.51
N ALA A 67 1.53 16.77 6.63
CA ALA A 67 2.47 16.80 7.76
C ALA A 67 2.58 15.43 8.42
N ALA A 68 1.44 14.80 8.72
CA ALA A 68 1.40 13.45 9.27
C ALA A 68 2.02 12.43 8.28
N LEU A 69 1.78 12.58 6.97
CA LEU A 69 2.40 11.72 5.97
C LEU A 69 3.92 11.87 5.93
N ALA A 70 4.43 13.10 6.03
CA ALA A 70 5.85 13.39 6.08
C ALA A 70 6.51 12.80 7.34
N GLU A 71 5.86 12.89 8.50
CA GLU A 71 6.31 12.27 9.74
C GLU A 71 6.38 10.74 9.62
N VAL A 72 5.38 10.11 9.01
CA VAL A 72 5.39 8.67 8.72
C VAL A 72 6.55 8.32 7.79
N ALA A 73 6.76 9.09 6.72
CA ALA A 73 7.85 8.87 5.78
C ALA A 73 9.24 8.99 6.46
N ALA A 74 9.42 9.96 7.36
CA ALA A 74 10.63 10.11 8.14
C ALA A 74 10.85 8.90 9.06
N ARG A 75 9.83 8.50 9.82
CA ARG A 75 9.91 7.32 10.71
C ARG A 75 10.22 6.03 9.97
N VAL A 76 9.61 5.83 8.81
CA VAL A 76 9.89 4.67 7.96
C VAL A 76 11.34 4.70 7.49
N ARG A 77 11.84 5.85 7.00
CA ARG A 77 13.22 6.00 6.55
C ARG A 77 14.23 5.63 7.64
N GLU A 78 14.03 6.12 8.86
CA GLU A 78 14.90 5.80 10.01
C GLU A 78 14.85 4.32 10.38
N ALA A 79 13.70 3.66 10.21
CA ALA A 79 13.55 2.24 10.53
C ALA A 79 14.19 1.31 9.48
N VAL A 80 14.31 1.73 8.22
CA VAL A 80 14.74 0.84 7.12
C VAL A 80 16.22 0.99 6.72
N GLY A 81 16.90 2.08 7.06
CA GLY A 81 18.36 2.25 6.91
C GLY A 81 18.90 2.03 5.48
#